data_AF-A0A955LZF8-F1
#
_entry.id   AF-A0A955LZF8-F1
#
_cell.length_a   1.000
_cell.length_b   1.000
_cell.length_c   1.000
_cell.angle_alpha   90.00
_cell.angle_beta   90.00
_cell.angle_gamma   90.00
#
_symmetry.space_group_name_H-M   'P 1'
#
loop_
_entity.id
_entity.type
_entity.pdbx_description
1 polymer ?
#
loop_
_entity_poly.entity_id
_entity_poly.type
_entity_poly.pdbx_seq_one_letter_code
_entity_poly.pdbx_strand_id
1 'polypeptide(L)'
;MTKSKNSKLKDITVELIHHLPYSIFGVVLAFLLLGILNFIVHIAQAEAEMPHAAEEMFHIFHPMHVLISAVATTAMFWKHDNRNVFKALIVGFLGSVTICGISDVIVPYLGGIVLGYKMGFHICLIEEPSLVYPFAVIGVLAGLAVTKSFDKSTQYSHGTHVFISSVASLLYLISFGVSEWTHAVGSIFIVTLVAVMFPCCLSDIVFPMICTHRYCQHSEEEGRHIHH
;
A
#
# COMPACT_ATOMS: atom_id res chain seq x y z
N MET A 1 20.95 -24.86 -6.97
CA MET A 1 20.26 -23.68 -6.35
C MET A 1 19.31 -22.93 -7.29
N THR A 2 19.34 -23.13 -8.62
CA THR A 2 18.46 -22.45 -9.59
C THR A 2 17.02 -22.97 -9.64
N LYS A 3 16.80 -24.27 -9.38
CA LYS A 3 15.48 -24.92 -9.46
C LYS A 3 14.47 -24.42 -8.41
N SER A 4 14.94 -24.05 -7.21
CA SER A 4 14.10 -23.53 -6.11
C SER A 4 13.71 -22.05 -6.29
N LYS A 5 14.61 -21.20 -6.83
CA LYS A 5 14.29 -19.79 -7.15
C LYS A 5 13.19 -19.67 -8.20
N ASN A 6 13.20 -20.55 -9.21
CA ASN A 6 12.20 -20.55 -10.27
C ASN A 6 10.80 -21.02 -9.82
N SER A 7 10.67 -21.83 -8.77
CA SER A 7 9.33 -22.14 -8.22
C SER A 7 8.80 -20.93 -7.47
N LYS A 8 9.59 -20.33 -6.57
CA LYS A 8 9.17 -19.17 -5.76
C LYS A 8 8.73 -17.97 -6.60
N LEU A 9 9.43 -17.66 -7.69
CA LEU A 9 9.02 -16.57 -8.60
C LEU A 9 7.72 -16.88 -9.33
N LYS A 10 7.50 -18.15 -9.70
CA LYS A 10 6.24 -18.59 -10.30
C LYS A 10 5.10 -18.49 -9.29
N ASP A 11 5.34 -18.89 -8.04
CA ASP A 11 4.35 -18.84 -6.96
C ASP A 11 3.93 -17.39 -6.68
N ILE A 12 4.88 -16.45 -6.58
CA ILE A 12 4.60 -15.01 -6.43
C ILE A 12 3.82 -14.46 -7.62
N THR A 13 4.19 -14.83 -8.85
CA THR A 13 3.53 -14.32 -10.05
C THR A 13 2.08 -14.82 -10.14
N VAL A 14 1.84 -16.09 -9.81
CA VAL A 14 0.51 -16.69 -9.78
C VAL A 14 -0.37 -16.00 -8.73
N GLU A 15 0.17 -15.75 -7.54
CA GLU A 15 -0.53 -15.04 -6.47
C GLU A 15 -0.84 -13.60 -6.88
N LEU A 16 0.11 -12.88 -7.48
CA LEU A 16 -0.10 -11.50 -7.96
C LEU A 16 -1.19 -11.42 -9.05
N ILE A 17 -1.25 -12.40 -9.97
CA ILE A 17 -2.31 -12.50 -10.97
C ILE A 17 -3.67 -12.77 -10.31
N HIS A 18 -3.70 -13.51 -9.20
CA HIS A 18 -4.93 -13.74 -8.44
C HIS A 18 -5.44 -12.46 -7.76
N HIS A 19 -4.55 -11.56 -7.35
CA HIS A 19 -4.90 -10.26 -6.72
C HIS A 19 -5.17 -9.13 -7.72
N LEU A 20 -4.80 -9.31 -8.99
CA LEU A 20 -5.01 -8.34 -10.06
C LEU A 20 -6.47 -7.84 -10.19
N PRO A 21 -7.51 -8.68 -10.12
CA PRO A 21 -8.90 -8.21 -10.25
C PRO A 21 -9.31 -7.22 -9.16
N TYR A 22 -8.84 -7.42 -7.92
CA TYR A 22 -9.10 -6.50 -6.82
C TYR A 22 -8.40 -5.16 -7.02
N SER A 23 -7.17 -5.19 -7.54
CA SER A 23 -6.41 -3.98 -7.88
C SER A 23 -7.08 -3.19 -8.99
N ILE A 24 -7.50 -3.87 -10.08
CA ILE A 24 -8.25 -3.23 -11.16
C ILE A 24 -9.53 -2.57 -10.63
N PHE A 25 -10.30 -3.30 -9.80
CA PHE A 25 -11.52 -2.76 -9.21
C PHE A 25 -11.24 -1.54 -8.33
N GLY A 26 -10.18 -1.57 -7.52
CA GLY A 26 -9.73 -0.43 -6.71
C GLY A 26 -9.35 0.79 -7.55
N VAL A 27 -8.59 0.60 -8.62
CA VAL A 27 -8.21 1.68 -9.54
C VAL A 27 -9.43 2.26 -10.25
N VAL A 28 -10.35 1.42 -10.74
CA VAL A 28 -11.60 1.90 -11.37
C VAL A 28 -12.42 2.75 -10.38
N LEU A 29 -12.57 2.30 -9.13
CA LEU A 29 -13.25 3.10 -8.10
C LEU A 29 -12.50 4.42 -7.81
N ALA A 30 -11.17 4.42 -7.81
CA ALA A 30 -10.39 5.64 -7.64
C ALA A 30 -10.63 6.64 -8.79
N PHE A 31 -10.71 6.18 -10.04
CA PHE A 31 -11.09 7.02 -11.18
C PHE A 31 -12.53 7.54 -11.08
N LEU A 32 -13.46 6.74 -10.58
CA LEU A 32 -14.82 7.21 -10.32
C LEU A 32 -14.83 8.34 -9.28
N LEU A 33 -14.06 8.21 -8.19
CA LEU A 33 -13.91 9.27 -7.19
C LEU A 33 -13.24 10.52 -7.78
N LEU A 34 -12.19 10.36 -8.57
CA LEU A 34 -11.54 11.48 -9.25
C LEU A 34 -12.52 12.18 -10.22
N GLY A 35 -13.32 11.41 -10.96
CA GLY A 35 -14.36 11.94 -11.84
C GLY A 35 -15.42 12.73 -11.09
N ILE A 36 -15.86 12.24 -9.92
CA ILE A 36 -16.79 12.97 -9.03
C ILE A 36 -16.16 14.27 -8.53
N LEU A 37 -14.90 14.22 -8.08
CA LEU A 37 -14.17 15.42 -7.65
C LEU A 37 -14.09 16.45 -8.78
N ASN A 38 -13.67 16.01 -9.97
CA ASN A 38 -13.57 16.85 -11.16
C ASN A 38 -14.93 17.48 -11.53
N PHE A 39 -16.01 16.71 -11.43
CA PHE A 39 -17.37 17.21 -11.69
C PHE A 39 -17.81 18.27 -10.67
N ILE A 40 -17.52 18.07 -9.39
CA ILE A 40 -17.82 19.05 -8.32
C ILE A 40 -17.04 20.35 -8.56
N VAL A 41 -15.74 20.25 -8.84
CA VAL A 41 -14.86 21.38 -9.11
C VAL A 41 -15.32 22.16 -10.36
N HIS A 42 -15.75 21.44 -11.40
CA HIS A 42 -16.30 22.03 -12.62
C HIS A 42 -17.60 22.82 -12.36
N ILE A 43 -18.56 22.25 -11.62
CA ILE A 43 -19.81 22.96 -11.25
C ILE A 43 -19.53 24.17 -10.37
N ALA A 44 -18.53 24.09 -9.50
CA ALA A 44 -18.10 25.20 -8.66
C ALA A 44 -17.34 26.31 -9.43
N GLN A 45 -17.09 26.13 -10.73
CA GLN A 45 -16.27 27.02 -11.56
C GLN A 45 -14.85 27.24 -11.00
N ALA A 46 -14.30 26.21 -10.34
CA ALA A 46 -13.04 26.27 -9.59
C ALA A 46 -11.96 25.36 -10.20
N GLU A 47 -11.97 25.13 -11.52
CA GLU A 47 -11.06 24.20 -12.20
C GLU A 47 -9.58 24.44 -11.91
N ALA A 48 -9.19 25.70 -11.71
CA ALA A 48 -7.83 26.09 -11.33
C ALA A 48 -7.38 25.50 -9.97
N GLU A 49 -8.33 25.20 -9.08
CA GLU A 49 -8.09 24.65 -7.74
C GLU A 49 -8.01 23.12 -7.72
N MET A 50 -8.18 22.45 -8.87
CA MET A 50 -8.17 20.99 -8.94
C MET A 50 -6.88 20.36 -8.38
N PRO A 51 -5.66 20.86 -8.67
CA PRO A 51 -4.45 20.31 -8.10
C PRO A 51 -4.40 20.44 -6.57
N HIS A 52 -4.84 21.60 -6.04
CA HIS A 52 -4.88 21.85 -4.60
C HIS A 52 -5.93 20.96 -3.90
N ALA A 53 -7.12 20.82 -4.49
CA ALA A 53 -8.15 19.91 -3.97
C ALA A 53 -7.67 18.45 -3.97
N ALA A 54 -6.93 18.04 -5.01
CA ALA A 54 -6.34 16.70 -5.07
C ALA A 54 -5.25 16.51 -4.00
N GLU A 55 -4.44 17.54 -3.73
CA GLU A 55 -3.41 17.53 -2.69
C GLU A 55 -4.01 17.35 -1.29
N GLU A 56 -5.04 18.14 -0.95
CA GLU A 56 -5.74 18.03 0.33
C GLU A 56 -6.35 16.62 0.52
N MET A 57 -6.97 16.08 -0.54
CA MET A 57 -7.47 14.71 -0.49
C MET A 57 -6.34 13.69 -0.36
N PHE A 58 -5.20 13.91 -1.02
CA PHE A 58 -4.04 13.05 -0.90
C PHE A 58 -3.52 13.00 0.55
N HIS A 59 -3.45 14.14 1.24
CA HIS A 59 -3.08 14.23 2.65
C HIS A 59 -4.09 13.59 3.61
N ILE A 60 -5.29 13.23 3.15
CA ILE A 60 -6.26 12.42 3.89
C ILE A 60 -6.08 10.92 3.58
N PHE A 61 -6.03 10.57 2.29
CA PHE A 61 -6.00 9.18 1.84
C PHE A 61 -4.66 8.49 2.11
N HIS A 62 -3.53 9.20 1.98
CA HIS A 62 -2.20 8.61 2.23
C HIS A 62 -2.00 8.21 3.71
N PRO A 63 -2.27 9.06 4.72
CA PRO A 63 -2.20 8.62 6.12
C PRO A 63 -3.21 7.54 6.47
N MET A 64 -4.40 7.55 5.84
CA MET A 64 -5.38 6.46 6.00
C MET A 64 -4.84 5.13 5.47
N HIS A 65 -4.17 5.15 4.31
CA HIS A 65 -3.48 3.97 3.77
C HIS A 65 -2.39 3.48 4.72
N VAL A 66 -1.54 4.38 5.21
CA VAL A 66 -0.49 4.06 6.20
C VAL A 66 -1.10 3.42 7.45
N LEU A 67 -2.19 3.96 7.99
CA LEU A 67 -2.85 3.39 9.17
C LEU A 67 -3.31 1.95 8.92
N ILE A 68 -4.05 1.70 7.84
CA ILE A 68 -4.61 0.37 7.57
C ILE A 68 -3.50 -0.63 7.22
N SER A 69 -2.48 -0.19 6.49
CA SER A 69 -1.29 -0.99 6.16
C SER A 69 -0.50 -1.35 7.43
N ALA A 70 -0.34 -0.42 8.37
CA ALA A 70 0.31 -0.68 9.65
C ALA A 70 -0.49 -1.66 10.52
N VAL A 71 -1.82 -1.55 10.55
CA VAL A 71 -2.70 -2.52 11.21
C VAL A 71 -2.50 -3.92 10.62
N ALA A 72 -2.60 -4.05 9.30
CA ALA A 72 -2.49 -5.33 8.60
C ALA A 72 -1.11 -5.96 8.80
N THR A 73 -0.04 -5.19 8.58
CA THR A 73 1.36 -5.66 8.71
C THR A 73 1.64 -6.11 10.14
N THR A 74 1.23 -5.32 11.14
CA THR A 74 1.49 -5.65 12.55
C THR A 74 0.68 -6.86 13.00
N ALA A 75 -0.61 -6.93 12.65
CA ALA A 75 -1.47 -8.05 13.01
C ALA A 75 -0.97 -9.36 12.37
N MET A 76 -0.56 -9.31 11.10
CA MET A 76 0.01 -10.47 10.41
C MET A 76 1.32 -10.93 11.06
N PHE A 77 2.22 -10.01 11.41
CA PHE A 77 3.45 -10.37 12.13
C PHE A 77 3.14 -10.96 13.50
N TRP A 78 2.29 -10.29 14.30
CA TRP A 78 1.95 -10.70 15.66
C TRP A 78 1.26 -12.06 15.73
N LYS A 79 0.46 -12.40 14.72
CA LYS A 79 -0.16 -13.73 14.60
C LYS A 79 0.88 -14.86 14.52
N HIS A 80 2.05 -14.60 13.95
CA HIS A 80 3.11 -15.60 13.77
C HIS A 80 4.20 -15.54 14.84
N ASP A 81 4.62 -14.33 15.28
CA ASP A 81 5.58 -14.12 16.36
C ASP A 81 5.00 -13.16 17.42
N ASN A 82 4.25 -13.74 18.37
CA ASN A 82 3.62 -13.02 19.48
C ASN A 82 4.55 -12.82 20.70
N ARG A 83 5.83 -13.21 20.60
CA ARG A 83 6.77 -13.13 21.73
C ARG A 83 7.56 -11.81 21.71
N ASN A 84 7.71 -11.19 20.55
CA ASN A 84 8.59 -10.04 20.35
C ASN A 84 7.81 -8.77 19.97
N VAL A 85 7.19 -8.10 20.95
CA VAL A 85 6.43 -6.84 20.75
C VAL A 85 7.30 -5.80 20.03
N PHE A 86 8.56 -5.63 20.44
CA PHE A 86 9.47 -4.66 19.84
C PHE A 86 9.70 -4.91 18.34
N LYS A 87 9.80 -6.18 17.90
CA LYS A 87 9.92 -6.51 16.48
C LYS A 87 8.62 -6.21 15.73
N ALA A 88 7.47 -6.50 16.33
CA ALA A 88 6.17 -6.20 15.75
C ALA A 88 5.99 -4.69 15.53
N LEU A 89 6.41 -3.86 16.50
CA LEU A 89 6.39 -2.40 16.37
C LEU A 89 7.24 -1.92 15.19
N ILE A 90 8.48 -2.41 15.09
CA ILE A 90 9.41 -2.02 14.01
C ILE A 90 8.88 -2.48 12.64
N VAL A 91 8.47 -3.73 12.52
CA VAL A 91 8.00 -4.30 11.26
C VAL A 91 6.72 -3.62 10.81
N GLY A 92 5.77 -3.40 11.71
CA GLY A 92 4.53 -2.68 11.42
C GLY A 92 4.77 -1.25 10.96
N PHE A 93 5.59 -0.50 11.70
CA PHE A 93 5.88 0.90 11.42
C PHE A 93 6.69 1.06 10.13
N LEU A 94 7.87 0.43 10.05
CA LEU A 94 8.74 0.55 8.88
C LEU A 94 8.12 -0.09 7.64
N GLY A 95 7.49 -1.26 7.78
CA GLY A 95 6.84 -1.95 6.67
C GLY A 95 5.76 -1.09 6.04
N SER A 96 4.88 -0.51 6.85
CA SER A 96 3.83 0.36 6.34
C SER A 96 4.37 1.67 5.75
N VAL A 97 5.15 2.44 6.50
CA VAL A 97 5.63 3.77 6.08
C VAL A 97 6.45 3.68 4.79
N THR A 98 7.29 2.64 4.64
CA THR A 98 8.09 2.45 3.43
C THR A 98 7.24 2.02 2.24
N ILE A 99 6.38 1.01 2.40
CA ILE A 99 5.59 0.49 1.28
C ILE A 99 4.57 1.52 0.80
N CYS A 100 3.85 2.18 1.72
CA CYS A 100 2.89 3.23 1.37
C CYS A 100 3.58 4.44 0.72
N GLY A 101 4.77 4.82 1.20
CA GLY A 101 5.56 5.88 0.56
C GLY A 101 6.01 5.50 -0.86
N ILE A 102 6.40 4.24 -1.07
CA ILE A 102 6.77 3.77 -2.41
C ILE A 102 5.56 3.76 -3.34
N SER A 103 4.42 3.19 -2.90
CA SER A 103 3.22 3.06 -3.73
C SER A 103 2.56 4.39 -4.03
N ASP A 104 2.41 5.26 -3.04
CA ASP A 104 1.55 6.44 -3.16
C ASP A 104 2.32 7.68 -3.64
N VAL A 105 3.66 7.67 -3.51
CA VAL A 105 4.51 8.83 -3.84
C VAL A 105 5.53 8.47 -4.91
N ILE A 106 6.43 7.50 -4.65
CA ILE A 106 7.60 7.26 -5.53
C ILE A 106 7.18 6.73 -6.89
N VAL A 107 6.35 5.68 -6.94
CA VAL A 107 5.94 5.09 -8.23
C VAL A 107 5.06 6.06 -9.04
N PRO A 108 4.07 6.77 -8.45
CA PRO A 108 3.32 7.80 -9.14
C PRO A 108 4.19 8.93 -9.67
N TYR A 109 5.12 9.46 -8.87
CA TYR A 109 6.08 10.49 -9.32
C TYR A 109 6.86 10.03 -10.55
N LEU A 110 7.45 8.84 -10.51
CA LEU A 110 8.20 8.27 -11.64
C LEU A 110 7.29 8.00 -12.84
N GLY A 111 6.07 7.51 -12.60
CA GLY A 111 5.08 7.27 -13.65
C GLY A 111 4.69 8.55 -14.38
N GLY A 112 4.45 9.65 -13.65
CA GLY A 112 4.18 10.96 -14.23
C GLY A 112 5.33 11.46 -15.11
N ILE A 113 6.58 11.30 -14.65
CA ILE A 113 7.77 11.65 -15.45
C ILE A 113 7.87 10.80 -16.73
N VAL A 114 7.64 9.49 -16.62
CA VAL A 114 7.66 8.57 -17.78
C VAL A 114 6.59 8.93 -18.81
N LEU A 115 5.44 9.44 -18.35
CA LEU A 115 4.37 9.93 -19.22
C LEU A 115 4.65 11.33 -19.80
N GLY A 116 5.76 11.97 -19.44
CA GLY A 116 6.19 13.27 -19.97
C GLY A 116 5.68 14.48 -19.18
N TYR A 117 5.07 14.28 -18.01
CA TYR A 117 4.62 15.36 -17.14
C TYR A 117 5.76 15.92 -16.30
N LYS A 118 5.72 17.23 -16.04
CA LYS A 118 6.63 17.89 -15.10
C LYS A 118 6.09 17.74 -13.69
N MET A 119 6.54 16.68 -13.01
CA MET A 119 6.10 16.37 -11.65
C MET A 119 6.88 17.18 -10.60
N GLY A 120 6.17 17.81 -9.67
CA GLY A 120 6.70 18.23 -8.38
C GLY A 120 6.97 17.01 -7.51
N PHE A 121 8.08 17.04 -6.78
CA PHE A 121 8.43 15.96 -5.86
C PHE A 121 8.02 16.36 -4.44
N HIS A 122 6.90 15.82 -3.99
CA HIS A 122 6.42 15.98 -2.62
C HIS A 122 6.55 14.66 -1.87
N ILE A 123 7.20 14.68 -0.69
CA ILE A 123 7.31 13.50 0.18
C ILE A 123 6.57 13.79 1.49
N CYS A 124 5.37 13.22 1.64
CA CYS A 124 4.57 13.35 2.87
C CYS A 124 5.33 12.98 4.15
N LEU A 125 6.23 11.99 4.10
CA LEU A 125 7.00 11.56 5.28
C LEU A 125 7.92 12.66 5.83
N ILE A 126 8.36 13.59 4.97
CA ILE A 126 9.31 14.65 5.31
C ILE A 126 8.58 15.97 5.51
N GLU A 127 7.61 16.25 4.63
CA GLU A 127 6.89 17.52 4.61
C GLU A 127 5.75 17.54 5.63
N GLU A 128 5.05 16.42 5.80
CA GLU A 128 3.90 16.28 6.72
C GLU A 128 4.08 15.12 7.72
N PRO A 129 5.19 15.08 8.50
CA PRO A 129 5.46 13.98 9.44
C PRO A 129 4.41 13.88 10.56
N SER A 130 3.77 14.99 10.90
CA SER A 130 2.66 15.08 11.86
C SER A 130 1.41 14.35 11.39
N LEU A 131 1.22 14.16 10.08
CA LEU A 131 0.12 13.35 9.54
C LEU A 131 0.52 11.88 9.45
N VAL A 132 1.71 11.58 8.94
CA VAL A 132 2.10 10.19 8.64
C VAL A 132 2.43 9.38 9.90
N TYR A 133 3.28 9.90 10.80
CA TYR A 133 3.79 9.11 11.92
C TYR A 133 2.75 8.78 12.99
N PRO A 134 1.85 9.69 13.40
CA PRO A 134 0.80 9.34 14.36
C PRO A 134 -0.14 8.26 13.83
N PHE A 135 -0.53 8.34 12.55
CA PHE A 135 -1.39 7.33 11.92
C PHE A 135 -0.68 5.97 11.82
N ALA A 136 0.61 5.95 11.51
CA ALA A 136 1.41 4.73 11.54
C ALA A 136 1.46 4.12 12.96
N VAL A 137 1.73 4.92 13.99
CA VAL A 137 1.78 4.45 15.39
C VAL A 137 0.43 3.93 15.85
N ILE A 138 -0.66 4.66 15.59
CA ILE A 138 -2.02 4.22 15.90
C ILE A 138 -2.33 2.90 15.19
N GLY A 139 -1.97 2.77 13.91
CA GLY A 139 -2.17 1.56 13.14
C GLY A 139 -1.41 0.36 13.72
N VAL A 140 -0.16 0.53 14.12
CA VAL A 140 0.62 -0.51 14.80
C VAL A 140 -0.04 -0.95 16.11
N LEU A 141 -0.44 -0.01 16.96
CA LEU A 141 -1.09 -0.32 18.24
C LEU A 141 -2.43 -1.04 18.03
N ALA A 142 -3.23 -0.60 17.07
CA ALA A 142 -4.47 -1.28 16.70
C ALA A 142 -4.20 -2.68 16.14
N GLY A 143 -3.16 -2.87 15.33
CA GLY A 143 -2.73 -4.17 14.83
C GLY A 143 -2.37 -5.16 15.94
N LEU A 144 -1.74 -4.71 17.03
CA LEU A 144 -1.48 -5.55 18.21
C LEU A 144 -2.77 -5.94 18.95
N ALA A 145 -3.76 -5.05 18.98
CA ALA A 145 -5.01 -5.26 19.72
C ALA A 145 -6.00 -6.20 19.02
N VAL A 146 -6.05 -6.21 17.68
CA VAL A 146 -7.15 -6.85 16.91
C VAL A 146 -6.91 -8.35 16.65
N THR A 147 -5.84 -8.95 17.18
CA THR A 147 -5.33 -10.26 16.78
C THR A 147 -6.25 -11.46 17.01
N LYS A 148 -7.28 -11.34 17.87
CA LYS A 148 -8.31 -12.38 18.07
C LYS A 148 -9.39 -12.46 16.98
N SER A 149 -9.59 -11.42 16.17
CA SER A 149 -10.63 -11.35 15.13
C SER A 149 -10.08 -11.41 13.70
N PHE A 150 -8.77 -11.58 13.54
CA PHE A 150 -8.07 -11.36 12.26
C PHE A 150 -8.20 -12.52 11.24
N ASP A 151 -8.79 -13.66 11.60
CA ASP A 151 -8.82 -14.84 10.72
C ASP A 151 -9.72 -14.72 9.48
N LYS A 152 -10.72 -13.82 9.49
CA LYS A 152 -11.57 -13.52 8.31
C LYS A 152 -11.34 -12.12 7.73
N SER A 153 -10.51 -11.30 8.39
CA SER A 153 -10.37 -9.86 8.09
C SER A 153 -9.29 -9.57 7.04
N THR A 154 -8.42 -10.53 6.70
CA THR A 154 -7.27 -10.30 5.82
C THR A 154 -7.66 -9.93 4.39
N GLN A 155 -8.67 -10.57 3.79
CA GLN A 155 -9.11 -10.23 2.44
C GLN A 155 -9.83 -8.87 2.35
N TYR A 156 -10.65 -8.54 3.35
CA TYR A 156 -11.33 -7.24 3.42
C TYR A 156 -10.35 -6.11 3.71
N SER A 157 -9.40 -6.32 4.62
CA SER A 157 -8.31 -5.39 4.88
C SER A 157 -7.42 -5.21 3.65
N HIS A 158 -7.21 -6.28 2.86
CA HIS A 158 -6.44 -6.22 1.62
C HIS A 158 -7.11 -5.34 0.56
N GLY A 159 -8.35 -5.65 0.17
CA GLY A 159 -9.07 -4.85 -0.82
C GLY A 159 -9.25 -3.38 -0.40
N THR A 160 -9.45 -3.12 0.89
CA THR A 160 -9.63 -1.76 1.42
C THR A 160 -8.36 -0.92 1.29
N HIS A 161 -7.19 -1.41 1.74
CA HIS A 161 -5.98 -0.60 1.65
C HIS A 161 -5.46 -0.48 0.21
N VAL A 162 -5.64 -1.50 -0.64
CA VAL A 162 -5.36 -1.43 -2.08
C VAL A 162 -6.20 -0.34 -2.75
N PHE A 163 -7.49 -0.26 -2.42
CA PHE A 163 -8.37 0.81 -2.90
C PHE A 163 -7.91 2.19 -2.43
N ILE A 164 -7.63 2.36 -1.13
CA ILE A 164 -7.19 3.65 -0.56
C ILE A 164 -5.84 4.08 -1.16
N SER A 165 -4.92 3.14 -1.36
CA SER A 165 -3.65 3.37 -2.07
C SER A 165 -3.87 3.78 -3.52
N SER A 166 -4.85 3.18 -4.21
CA SER A 166 -5.23 3.57 -5.58
C SER A 166 -5.72 5.01 -5.64
N VAL A 167 -6.54 5.43 -4.68
CA VAL A 167 -7.02 6.81 -4.56
C VAL A 167 -5.86 7.75 -4.25
N ALA A 168 -5.01 7.43 -3.27
CA ALA A 168 -3.84 8.25 -2.92
C ALA A 168 -2.88 8.41 -4.10
N SER A 169 -2.52 7.31 -4.76
CA SER A 169 -1.62 7.31 -5.93
C SER A 169 -2.16 8.14 -7.09
N LEU A 170 -3.47 8.04 -7.35
CA LEU A 170 -4.13 8.83 -8.40
C LEU A 170 -4.17 10.31 -8.04
N LEU A 171 -4.50 10.66 -6.79
CA LEU A 171 -4.52 12.04 -6.32
C LEU A 171 -3.13 12.67 -6.37
N TYR A 172 -2.07 11.93 -6.02
CA TYR A 172 -0.69 12.39 -6.14
C TYR A 172 -0.32 12.81 -7.56
N LEU A 173 -0.73 12.02 -8.57
CA LEU A 173 -0.50 12.35 -9.97
C LEU A 173 -1.15 13.68 -10.34
N ILE A 174 -2.41 13.87 -9.94
CA ILE A 174 -3.19 15.06 -10.27
C ILE A 174 -2.69 16.30 -9.51
N SER A 175 -2.34 16.16 -8.23
CA SER A 175 -1.89 17.29 -7.42
C SER A 175 -0.53 17.82 -7.86
N PHE A 176 0.40 16.95 -8.25
CA PHE A 176 1.80 17.34 -8.43
C PHE A 176 2.28 17.43 -9.88
N GLY A 177 1.44 17.20 -10.89
CA GLY A 177 1.86 17.58 -12.26
C GLY A 177 1.05 17.07 -13.43
N VAL A 178 0.17 16.08 -13.25
CA VAL A 178 -0.67 15.57 -14.34
C VAL A 178 -1.82 16.54 -14.58
N SER A 179 -1.68 17.36 -15.62
CA SER A 179 -2.76 18.13 -16.22
C SER A 179 -3.47 17.34 -17.32
N GLU A 180 -4.70 17.72 -17.67
CA GLU A 180 -5.47 17.09 -18.77
C GLU A 180 -5.61 15.57 -18.65
N TRP A 181 -5.83 15.08 -17.42
CA TRP A 181 -5.86 13.65 -17.10
C TRP A 181 -6.89 12.85 -17.93
N THR A 182 -7.94 13.50 -18.42
CA THR A 182 -9.02 12.91 -19.23
C THR A 182 -8.52 12.33 -20.55
N HIS A 183 -7.53 12.95 -21.19
CA HIS A 183 -6.93 12.46 -22.42
C HIS A 183 -5.91 11.33 -22.19
N ALA A 184 -5.35 11.26 -20.98
CA ALA A 184 -4.33 10.29 -20.59
C ALA A 184 -4.85 9.17 -19.68
N VAL A 185 -6.17 9.02 -19.53
CA VAL A 185 -6.82 8.06 -18.59
C VAL A 185 -6.22 6.66 -18.70
N GLY A 186 -6.04 6.14 -19.91
CA GLY A 186 -5.50 4.78 -20.10
C GLY A 186 -4.07 4.61 -19.58
N SER A 187 -3.21 5.61 -19.79
CA SER A 187 -1.82 5.58 -19.33
C SER A 187 -1.72 5.78 -17.82
N ILE A 188 -2.49 6.73 -17.28
CA ILE A 188 -2.59 6.98 -15.83
C ILE A 188 -3.13 5.72 -15.13
N PHE A 189 -4.13 5.05 -15.71
CA PHE A 189 -4.66 3.81 -15.19
C PHE A 189 -3.57 2.73 -15.04
N ILE A 190 -2.73 2.55 -16.06
CA ILE A 190 -1.62 1.59 -16.00
C ILE A 190 -0.61 1.99 -14.92
N VAL A 191 -0.24 3.28 -14.84
CA VAL A 191 0.67 3.78 -13.81
C VAL A 191 0.12 3.52 -12.42
N THR A 192 -1.14 3.88 -12.14
CA THR A 192 -1.77 3.67 -10.83
C THR A 192 -1.88 2.18 -10.50
N LEU A 193 -2.23 1.34 -11.49
CA LEU A 193 -2.31 -0.11 -11.29
C LEU A 193 -0.94 -0.69 -10.90
N VAL A 194 0.13 -0.29 -11.60
CA VAL A 194 1.51 -0.68 -11.26
C VAL A 194 1.92 -0.15 -9.89
N ALA A 195 1.59 1.10 -9.58
CA ALA A 195 1.93 1.78 -8.33
C ALA A 195 1.38 1.07 -7.10
N VAL A 196 0.20 0.47 -7.20
CA VAL A 196 -0.41 -0.26 -6.08
C VAL A 196 -0.02 -1.73 -6.10
N MET A 197 -0.03 -2.40 -7.26
CA MET A 197 0.26 -3.83 -7.33
C MET A 197 1.69 -4.17 -6.92
N PHE A 198 2.69 -3.40 -7.38
CA PHE A 198 4.09 -3.76 -7.16
C PHE A 198 4.54 -3.59 -5.71
N PRO A 199 4.23 -2.50 -4.99
CA PRO A 199 4.66 -2.33 -3.61
C PRO A 199 3.66 -2.97 -2.63
N CYS A 200 2.36 -2.67 -2.74
CA CYS A 200 1.37 -3.08 -1.75
C CYS A 200 1.04 -4.58 -1.85
N CYS A 201 0.65 -5.08 -3.02
CA CYS A 201 0.31 -6.49 -3.17
C CYS A 201 1.54 -7.41 -3.00
N LEU A 202 2.71 -7.01 -3.52
CA LEU A 202 3.93 -7.79 -3.31
C LEU A 202 4.33 -7.86 -1.84
N SER A 203 4.24 -6.75 -1.11
CA SER A 203 4.48 -6.70 0.33
C SER A 203 3.61 -7.74 1.07
N ASP A 204 2.31 -7.72 0.79
CA ASP A 204 1.34 -8.63 1.42
C ASP A 204 1.55 -10.10 1.11
N ILE A 205 2.17 -10.43 -0.03
CA ILE A 205 2.51 -11.81 -0.40
C ILE A 205 3.85 -12.23 0.22
N VAL A 206 4.85 -11.33 0.18
CA VAL A 206 6.22 -11.61 0.62
C VAL A 206 6.33 -11.68 2.14
N PHE A 207 5.65 -10.79 2.88
CA PHE A 207 5.71 -10.78 4.35
C PHE A 207 5.28 -12.11 4.99
N PRO A 208 4.11 -12.69 4.65
CA PRO A 208 3.68 -13.99 5.18
C PRO A 208 4.59 -15.14 4.79
N MET A 209 5.10 -15.17 3.54
CA MET A 209 6.02 -16.23 3.10
C MET A 209 7.34 -16.22 3.85
N ILE A 210 7.89 -15.04 4.17
CA ILE A 210 9.11 -14.94 4.98
C ILE A 210 8.85 -15.37 6.42
N CYS A 211 7.70 -15.01 7.00
CA CYS A 211 7.37 -15.33 8.39
C CYS A 211 7.09 -16.83 8.59
N THR A 212 6.34 -17.46 7.69
CA THR A 212 6.04 -18.89 7.71
C THR A 212 7.28 -19.76 7.50
N HIS A 213 8.22 -19.33 6.64
CA HIS A 213 9.45 -20.09 6.39
C HIS A 213 10.44 -20.08 7.57
N ARG A 214 10.52 -19.00 8.37
CA ARG A 214 11.38 -18.99 9.57
C ARG A 214 10.84 -19.86 10.71
N TYR A 215 9.52 -20.00 10.82
CA TYR A 215 8.92 -20.80 11.88
C TYR A 215 8.89 -22.31 11.58
N CYS A 216 8.88 -22.74 10.31
CA CYS A 216 9.14 -24.14 9.98
C CYS A 216 10.58 -24.58 10.31
N GLN A 217 11.55 -23.65 10.36
CA GLN A 217 12.91 -23.97 10.80
C GLN A 217 13.03 -23.99 12.34
N HIS A 218 12.28 -23.16 13.05
CA HIS A 218 12.30 -23.18 14.53
C HIS A 218 11.63 -24.42 15.13
N SER A 219 10.65 -25.02 14.45
CA SER A 219 10.07 -26.30 14.87
C SER A 219 11.00 -27.51 14.68
N GLU A 220 12.02 -27.42 13.82
CA GLU A 220 13.00 -28.50 13.62
C GLU A 220 14.23 -28.39 14.55
N GLU A 221 14.60 -27.18 15.00
CA GLU A 221 15.71 -27.01 15.95
C GLU A 221 15.30 -27.23 17.41
N GLU A 222 14.07 -26.88 17.80
CA GLU A 222 13.58 -27.10 19.17
C GLU A 222 13.19 -28.57 19.43
N GLY A 223 13.01 -29.38 18.38
CA GLY A 223 12.86 -30.84 18.46
C GLY A 223 14.18 -31.62 18.56
N ARG A 224 15.34 -30.98 18.33
CA ARG A 224 16.65 -31.65 18.34
C ARG A 224 17.39 -31.58 19.68
N HIS A 225 16.91 -30.77 20.63
CA HIS A 225 17.50 -30.65 21.97
C HIS A 225 16.76 -31.43 23.08
N ILE A 226 15.73 -32.21 22.74
CA ILE A 226 14.99 -33.06 23.71
C ILE A 226 15.45 -34.54 23.64
N HIS A 227 16.43 -34.85 22.79
CA HIS A 227 17.04 -36.17 22.72
C HIS A 227 18.55 -36.11 22.96
N HIS A 228 18.95 -35.90 24.21
CA HIS A 228 20.21 -36.43 24.77
C HIS A 228 20.11 -36.52 26.29
#